data_AF-A0A0F9ETB4-F1
#
_entry.id   AF-A0A0F9ETB4-F1
#
_cell.length_a   1.000
_cell.length_b   1.000
_cell.length_c   1.000
_cell.angle_alpha   90.00
_cell.angle_beta   90.00
_cell.angle_gamma   90.00
#
_symmetry.space_group_name_H-M   'P 1'
#
loop_
_entity.id
_entity.type
_entity.pdbx_description
1 polymer ?
#
loop_
_entity_poly.entity_id
_entity_poly.type
_entity_poly.pdbx_seq_one_letter_code
_entity_poly.pdbx_strand_id
1 'polypeptide(L)' 'MIIKYSIIKAKGSDSLEHLVGEMVKEGWEPSGSLQIIILGNGTLKFYQSIIKKEDQPKC' A
#
# COMPACT_ATOMS: atom_id res chain seq x y z
N MET A 1 6.66 -10.33 -17.38
CA MET A 1 6.61 -9.57 -16.11
C MET A 1 5.17 -9.49 -15.64
N ILE A 2 4.87 -10.04 -14.46
CA ILE A 2 3.54 -9.93 -13.83
C ILE A 2 3.62 -8.81 -12.80
N ILE A 3 2.68 -7.85 -12.84
CA ILE A 3 2.58 -6.78 -11.84
C ILE A 3 1.38 -7.06 -10.95
N LYS A 4 1.62 -7.24 -9.65
CA LYS A 4 0.57 -7.32 -8.63
C LYS A 4 0.34 -5.93 -8.05
N TYR A 5 -0.93 -5.60 -7.78
CA TYR A 5 -1.34 -4.34 -7.18
C TYR A 5 -2.05 -4.62 -5.85
N SER A 6 -1.78 -3.80 -4.83
CA SER A 6 -2.49 -3.85 -3.56
C SER A 6 -2.61 -2.44 -2.97
N ILE A 7 -3.56 -2.25 -2.05
CA ILE A 7 -3.78 -0.97 -1.35
C ILE A 7 -3.65 -1.23 0.15
N ILE A 8 -2.73 -0.52 0.78
CA ILE A 8 -2.59 -0.51 2.23
C ILE A 8 -3.48 0.58 2.80
N LYS A 9 -4.19 0.25 3.88
CA LYS A 9 -5.02 1.18 4.63
C LYS A 9 -4.63 1.13 6.10
N ALA A 10 -4.31 2.28 6.68
CA ALA A 10 -4.18 2.39 8.13
C ALA A 10 -5.57 2.36 8.80
N LYS A 11 -5.69 1.60 9.89
CA LYS A 11 -6.88 1.56 10.74
C LYS A 11 -6.44 1.85 12.18
N GLY A 12 -7.11 2.77 12.87
CA GLY A 12 -6.84 3.01 14.30
C GLY A 12 -5.46 3.63 14.55
N SER A 13 -4.68 3.01 15.45
CA SER A 13 -3.38 3.50 15.94
C SER A 13 -2.17 3.04 15.12
N ASP A 14 -2.34 2.13 14.16
CA ASP A 14 -1.23 1.68 13.33
C ASP A 14 -0.81 2.78 12.35
N SER A 15 0.49 3.11 12.36
CA SER A 15 1.04 4.04 11.38
C SER A 15 1.03 3.41 9.98
N LEU A 16 0.49 4.12 9.00
CA LEU A 16 0.54 3.70 7.59
C LEU A 16 1.98 3.42 7.15
N GLU A 17 2.94 4.20 7.66
CA GLU A 17 4.37 4.05 7.38
C GLU A 17 4.88 2.68 7.82
N HIS A 18 4.44 2.18 8.99
CA HIS A 18 4.83 0.87 9.48
C HIS A 18 4.31 -0.24 8.55
N LEU A 19 3.03 -0.18 8.17
CA LEU A 19 2.41 -1.14 7.26
C LEU A 19 3.08 -1.14 5.87
N VAL A 20 3.40 0.04 5.34
CA VAL A 20 4.15 0.17 4.08
C VAL A 20 5.55 -0.43 4.22
N GLY A 21 6.23 -0.18 5.34
CA GLY A 21 7.56 -0.71 5.62
C GLY A 21 7.61 -2.24 5.60
N GLU A 22 6.62 -2.92 6.19
CA GLU A 22 6.52 -4.38 6.16
C GLU A 22 6.32 -4.91 4.72
N MET A 23 5.44 -4.28 3.94
CA MET A 23 5.24 -4.69 2.53
C MET A 23 6.49 -4.45 1.68
N VAL A 24 7.26 -3.39 1.95
CA VAL A 24 8.54 -3.15 1.27
C VAL A 24 9.57 -4.24 1.57
N LYS A 25 9.64 -4.72 2.81
CA LYS A 25 10.51 -5.88 3.16
C LYS A 25 10.09 -7.15 2.41
N GLU A 26 8.81 -7.31 2.10
CA GLU A 26 8.29 -8.42 1.28
C GLU A 26 8.50 -8.20 -0.24
N GLY A 27 9.16 -7.12 -0.66
CA GLY A 27 9.47 -6.83 -2.06
C GLY A 27 8.35 -6.09 -2.81
N TRP A 28 7.43 -5.45 -2.09
CA TRP A 28 6.50 -4.49 -2.69
C TRP A 28 7.12 -3.10 -2.77
N GLU A 29 6.66 -2.28 -3.70
CA GLU A 29 7.09 -0.91 -3.91
C GLU A 29 5.88 0.03 -3.82
N PRO A 30 5.94 1.13 -3.06
CA PRO A 30 4.90 2.14 -3.09
C PRO A 30 4.76 2.73 -4.50
N SER A 31 3.51 2.91 -4.93
CA SER A 31 3.19 3.44 -6.25
C SER A 31 2.15 4.55 -6.12
N GLY A 32 2.37 5.65 -6.84
CA GLY A 32 1.50 6.82 -6.81
C GLY A 32 1.57 7.61 -5.50
N SER A 33 0.73 8.63 -5.41
CA SER A 33 0.66 9.53 -4.25
C SER A 33 -0.21 8.98 -3.13
N LEU A 34 0.09 9.39 -1.89
CA LEU A 34 -0.74 9.13 -0.71
C LEU A 34 -2.17 9.66 -0.94
N GLN A 35 -3.17 8.81 -0.67
CA GLN A 35 -4.57 9.21 -0.75
C GLN A 35 -5.15 9.39 0.65
N ILE A 36 -5.81 10.53 0.86
CA ILE A 36 -6.45 10.89 2.12
C ILE A 36 -7.94 11.09 1.86
N ILE A 37 -8.78 10.35 2.58
CA ILE A 37 -10.24 10.45 2.48
C ILE A 37 -10.77 11.00 3.80
N ILE A 38 -11.52 12.10 3.71
CA ILE A 38 -12.24 12.71 4.83
C ILE A 38 -13.68 12.20 4.77
N LEU A 39 -14.12 11.49 5.81
CA LEU A 39 -15.51 11.02 5.91
C LEU A 39 -16.40 12.13 6.48
N GLY A 40 -17.71 12.05 6.22
CA GLY A 40 -18.69 13.04 6.69
C GLY A 40 -18.77 13.22 8.22
N ASN A 41 -18.18 12.32 9.00
CA ASN A 41 -18.04 12.42 10.44
C ASN A 41 -16.68 12.99 10.91
N GLY A 42 -15.88 13.56 10.00
CA GLY A 42 -14.55 14.12 10.30
C GLY A 42 -13.42 13.08 10.43
N THR A 43 -13.69 11.79 10.26
CA THR A 43 -12.66 10.75 10.31
C THR A 43 -11.78 10.80 9.05
N LEU A 44 -10.46 10.80 9.25
CA LEU A 44 -9.47 10.67 8.18
C LEU A 44 -9.11 9.20 7.94
N LYS A 45 -9.03 8.80 6.67
CA LYS A 45 -8.50 7.50 6.24
C LYS A 45 -7.36 7.71 5.26
N PHE A 46 -6.24 7.06 5.51
CA PHE A 46 -5.03 7.15 4.69
C PHE A 46 -4.83 5.85 3.93
N TYR A 47 -4.47 5.97 2.65
CA TYR A 47 -4.29 4.86 1.73
C TYR A 47 -3.00 5.04 0.91
N GLN A 48 -2.24 3.96 0.76
CA GLN A 48 -1.08 3.90 -0.11
C GLN A 48 -1.23 2.75 -1.10
N SER A 49 -1.11 3.03 -2.39
CA SER A 49 -1.04 1.97 -3.39
C SER A 49 0.37 1.39 -3.41
N ILE A 50 0.48 0.07 -3.56
CA ILE A 50 1.73 -0.67 -3.63
C ILE A 50 1.69 -1.66 -4.80
N ILE A 51 2.84 -1.93 -5.39
CA ILE A 51 3.01 -2.86 -6.50
C ILE A 51 4.09 -3.87 -6.19
N LYS A 52 3.98 -5.09 -6.71
CA LYS A 52 5.05 -6.09 -6.67
C LYS A 52 5.27 -6.63 -8.07
N LYS A 53 6.51 -6.50 -8.54
CA LYS A 53 6.92 -6.99 -9.85
C LYS A 53 7.47 -8.40 -9.66
N GLU A 54 6.79 -9.38 -10.23
CA GLU A 54 7.28 -10.76 -10.27
C GLU A 54 7.74 -11.05 -11.69
N ASP A 55 8.98 -11.55 -11.79
CA ASP A 55 9.46 -12.14 -13.04
C ASP A 55 8.60 -13.38 -13.33
N GLN A 56 8.23 -13.57 -14.59
CA GLN A 56 7.48 -14.78 -14.92
C GLN A 56 8.39 -15.98 -14.63
N PRO A 57 7.86 -17.08 -14.06
CA PRO A 57 8.66 -18.29 -13.97
C PRO A 57 9.14 -18.62 -15.37
N LYS A 58 10.47 -18.65 -15.56
CA LYS A 58 11.06 -19.12 -16.80
C LYS A 58 10.68 -20.61 -16.91
N CYS A 59 9.75 -20.93 -17.80
CA CYS A 59 9.53 -22.30 -18.24
C CYS A 59 10.78 -22.84 -18.93
#